data_AF-A0A935PGJ1-F1
#
_entry.id   AF-A0A935PGJ1-F1
#
_cell.length_a   1.000
_cell.length_b   1.000
_cell.length_c   1.000
_cell.angle_alpha   90.00
_cell.angle_beta   90.00
_cell.angle_gamma   90.00
#
_symmetry.space_group_name_H-M   'P 1'
#
loop_
_entity.id
_entity.type
_entity.pdbx_description
1 polymer ?
#
loop_
_entity_poly.entity_id
_entity_poly.type
_entity_poly.pdbx_seq_one_letter_code
_entity_poly.pdbx_strand_id
1 'polypeptide(L)'
;MLNDLYRTEWRLFHNFFCPSVKLLEKERIGSRTRKRYDTPKTPYQRVMESDYIPRKTKIALTAQFRTLNPFVLRKAMEHKLKKIFDLCYKRTLCRQRPEPHLR
;
A
#
# COMPACT_ATOMS: atom_id res chain seq x y z
N MET A 1 4.51 11.34 -10.38
CA MET A 1 4.06 9.98 -10.76
C MET A 1 3.99 9.06 -9.55
N LEU A 2 5.04 8.93 -8.73
CA LEU A 2 5.01 8.07 -7.54
C LEU A 2 4.00 8.54 -6.46
N ASN A 3 3.99 9.84 -6.14
CA ASN A 3 3.04 10.42 -5.18
C ASN A 3 1.58 10.22 -5.59
N ASP A 4 1.30 10.23 -6.89
CA ASP A 4 -0.04 10.04 -7.43
C ASP A 4 -0.51 8.59 -7.22
N LEU A 5 0.34 7.60 -7.55
CA LEU A 5 0.09 6.19 -7.26
C LEU A 5 -0.23 5.93 -5.79
N TYR A 6 0.55 6.54 -4.87
CA TYR A 6 0.32 6.38 -3.43
C TYR A 6 -0.99 7.00 -2.93
N ARG A 7 -1.36 8.17 -3.44
CA ARG A 7 -2.58 8.89 -3.01
C ARG A 7 -3.86 8.24 -3.50
N THR A 8 -3.80 7.63 -4.68
CA THR A 8 -4.96 7.10 -5.41
C THR A 8 -5.05 5.58 -5.25
N GLU A 9 -4.50 4.81 -6.19
CA GLU A 9 -4.81 3.37 -6.24
C GLU A 9 -4.19 2.56 -5.11
N TRP A 10 -2.94 2.85 -4.72
CA TRP A 10 -2.22 2.07 -3.72
C TRP A 10 -2.93 2.09 -2.37
N ARG A 11 -3.24 3.29 -1.88
CA ARG A 11 -3.97 3.49 -0.61
C ARG A 11 -5.33 2.80 -0.65
N LEU A 12 -6.07 2.93 -1.74
CA LEU A 12 -7.41 2.35 -1.86
C LEU A 12 -7.35 0.81 -1.91
N PHE A 13 -6.41 0.25 -2.65
CA PHE A 13 -6.27 -1.19 -2.75
C PHE A 13 -5.88 -1.81 -1.40
N HIS A 14 -4.80 -1.31 -0.79
CA HIS A 14 -4.28 -1.89 0.44
C HIS A 14 -5.19 -1.70 1.66
N ASN A 15 -5.87 -0.54 1.78
CA ASN A 15 -6.69 -0.30 2.96
C ASN A 15 -8.03 -1.04 2.93
N PHE A 16 -8.61 -1.26 1.75
CA PHE A 16 -9.93 -1.85 1.62
C PHE A 16 -9.90 -3.35 1.33
N PHE A 17 -8.87 -3.86 0.64
CA PHE A 17 -8.86 -5.24 0.13
C PHE A 17 -7.73 -6.12 0.66
N CYS A 18 -6.63 -5.55 1.17
CA CYS A 18 -5.53 -6.34 1.72
C CYS A 18 -5.68 -6.53 3.24
N PRO A 19 -5.83 -7.77 3.73
CA PRO A 19 -5.77 -8.03 5.16
C PRO A 19 -4.34 -7.81 5.65
N SER A 20 -4.21 -7.14 6.79
CA SER A 20 -2.92 -6.96 7.47
C SER A 20 -2.98 -7.62 8.84
N VAL A 21 -1.85 -8.13 9.31
CA VAL A 21 -1.72 -8.73 10.64
C VAL A 21 -1.27 -7.65 11.61
N LYS A 22 -2.01 -7.46 12.72
CA LYS A 22 -1.66 -6.51 13.77
C LYS A 22 -1.01 -7.25 14.93
N LEU A 23 0.14 -6.78 15.40
CA LEU A 23 0.74 -7.27 16.64
C LEU A 23 -0.06 -6.73 17.83
N LEU A 24 -0.61 -7.62 18.65
CA LEU A 24 -1.38 -7.26 19.83
C LEU A 24 -0.45 -7.13 21.04
N GLU A 25 0.46 -8.09 21.19
CA GLU A 25 1.31 -8.17 22.36
C GLU A 25 2.66 -8.78 21.99
N LYS A 26 3.69 -8.31 22.67
CA LYS A 26 5.06 -8.83 22.56
C LYS A 26 5.63 -8.94 23.96
N GLU A 27 5.93 -10.16 24.36
CA GLU A 27 6.46 -10.48 25.68
C GLU A 27 7.83 -11.15 25.55
N ARG A 28 8.73 -10.88 26.49
CA ARG A 28 10.04 -11.54 26.59
C ARG A 28 10.01 -12.55 27.75
N ILE A 29 10.22 -13.82 27.43
CA ILE A 29 10.29 -14.92 28.39
C ILE A 29 11.72 -15.45 28.36
N GLY A 30 12.55 -14.99 29.30
CA GLY A 30 13.99 -15.27 29.36
C GLY A 30 14.73 -14.79 28.10
N SER A 31 15.31 -15.73 27.35
CA SER A 31 15.99 -15.46 26.08
C SER A 31 15.06 -15.44 24.86
N ARG A 32 13.77 -15.81 25.00
CA ARG A 32 12.81 -15.91 23.88
C ARG A 32 11.83 -14.74 23.87
N THR A 33 11.38 -14.35 22.68
CA THR A 33 10.32 -13.34 22.49
C THR A 33 9.09 -14.00 21.91
N ARG A 34 7.96 -13.92 22.61
CA ARG A 34 6.65 -14.41 22.13
C ARG A 34 5.85 -13.23 21.59
N LYS A 35 5.29 -13.38 20.39
CA LYS A 35 4.43 -12.37 19.74
C LYS A 35 3.03 -12.94 19.58
N ARG A 36 2.02 -12.22 20.03
CA ARG A 36 0.61 -12.55 19.82
C ARG A 36 0.04 -11.59 18.79
N TYR A 37 -0.50 -12.15 17.71
CA TYR A 37 -1.07 -11.40 16.61
C TYR A 37 -2.58 -11.48 16.62
N ASP A 38 -3.20 -10.43 16.10
CA ASP A 38 -4.63 -10.39 15.81
C ASP A 38 -4.95 -11.25 14.59
N THR A 39 -6.23 -11.60 14.47
CA THR A 39 -6.81 -12.14 13.24
C THR A 39 -6.54 -11.20 12.05
N PRO A 40 -6.24 -11.73 10.86
CA PRO A 40 -6.03 -10.92 9.67
C PRO A 40 -7.32 -10.16 9.30
N LYS A 41 -7.25 -8.83 9.30
CA LYS A 41 -8.35 -7.94 8.92
C LYS A 41 -7.82 -6.82 8.05
N THR A 42 -8.65 -6.28 7.15
CA THR A 42 -8.28 -5.08 6.39
C THR A 42 -8.30 -3.85 7.31
N PRO A 43 -7.49 -2.82 7.04
CA PRO A 43 -7.60 -1.55 7.76
C PRO A 43 -9.02 -0.98 7.76
N TYR A 44 -9.75 -1.09 6.65
CA TYR A 44 -11.16 -0.71 6.55
C TYR A 44 -12.03 -1.47 7.56
N GLN A 45 -11.91 -2.80 7.66
CA GLN A 45 -12.68 -3.60 8.63
C GLN A 45 -12.39 -3.16 10.06
N ARG A 46 -11.13 -2.91 10.42
CA ARG A 46 -10.78 -2.41 11.76
C ARG A 46 -11.41 -1.06 12.08
N VAL A 47 -11.48 -0.16 11.10
CA VAL A 47 -12.16 1.14 11.27
C VAL A 47 -13.67 0.97 11.46
N MET A 48 -14.28 0.00 10.77
CA MET A 48 -15.70 -0.31 10.95
C MET A 48 -16.00 -0.88 12.35
N GLU A 49 -15.11 -1.72 12.87
CA GLU A 49 -15.22 -2.35 14.19
C GLU A 49 -14.83 -1.43 15.36
N SER A 50 -14.09 -0.35 15.11
CA SER A 50 -13.63 0.55 16.18
C SER A 50 -14.73 1.46 16.70
N ASP A 51 -14.94 1.48 18.01
CA ASP A 51 -15.92 2.36 18.68
C ASP A 51 -15.46 3.83 18.73
N TYR A 52 -14.16 4.08 18.59
CA TYR A 52 -13.57 5.42 18.64
C TYR A 52 -13.80 6.25 17.37
N ILE A 53 -14.38 5.64 16.32
CA ILE A 53 -14.55 6.30 15.01
C ILE A 53 -16.00 6.77 14.84
N PRO A 54 -16.23 8.07 14.57
CA PRO A 54 -17.57 8.60 14.36
C PRO A 54 -18.31 7.87 13.24
N ARG A 55 -19.62 7.64 13.45
CA ARG A 55 -20.50 6.97 12.46
C ARG A 55 -20.49 7.66 11.10
N LYS A 56 -20.39 9.00 11.06
CA LYS A 56 -20.27 9.78 9.82
C LYS A 56 -19.08 9.33 8.96
N THR A 57 -17.93 9.09 9.58
CA THR A 57 -16.71 8.61 8.89
C THR A 57 -16.92 7.19 8.37
N LYS A 58 -17.55 6.31 9.16
CA LYS A 58 -17.87 4.94 8.72
C LYS A 58 -18.77 4.95 7.47
N ILE A 59 -19.82 5.78 7.47
CA ILE A 59 -20.73 5.92 6.32
C ILE A 59 -19.96 6.39 5.07
N ALA A 60 -19.12 7.42 5.19
CA ALA A 60 -18.33 7.92 4.07
C ALA A 60 -17.38 6.86 3.49
N LEU A 61 -16.71 6.09 4.36
CA LEU A 61 -15.83 4.99 3.95
C LEU A 61 -16.61 3.84 3.31
N THR A 62 -17.80 3.49 3.79
CA THR A 62 -18.65 2.48 3.17
C THR A 62 -19.15 2.93 1.79
N ALA A 63 -19.52 4.20 1.63
CA ALA A 63 -19.89 4.75 0.33
C ALA A 63 -18.72 4.69 -0.64
N GLN A 64 -17.51 5.06 -0.20
CA GLN A 64 -16.30 4.91 -1.00
C GLN A 64 -16.05 3.44 -1.37
N PHE A 65 -16.10 2.51 -0.41
CA PHE A 65 -15.88 1.09 -0.67
C PHE A 65 -16.80 0.52 -1.77
N ARG A 66 -18.07 0.91 -1.76
CA ARG A 66 -19.06 0.50 -2.79
C ARG A 66 -18.70 0.92 -4.21
N THR A 67 -17.95 2.01 -4.36
CA THR A 67 -17.49 2.49 -5.69
C THR A 67 -16.19 1.83 -6.15
N LEU A 68 -15.48 1.12 -5.28
CA LEU A 68 -14.17 0.55 -5.61
C LEU A 68 -14.31 -0.84 -6.22
N ASN A 69 -13.55 -1.07 -7.29
CA ASN A 69 -13.37 -2.40 -7.87
C ASN A 69 -11.88 -2.82 -7.75
N PRO A 70 -11.58 -3.94 -7.08
CA PRO A 70 -10.19 -4.35 -6.84
C PRO A 70 -9.42 -4.67 -8.13
N PHE A 71 -10.09 -5.18 -9.17
CA PHE A 71 -9.45 -5.49 -10.45
C PHE A 71 -9.09 -4.23 -11.24
N VAL A 72 -9.98 -3.23 -11.24
CA VAL A 72 -9.73 -1.94 -11.87
C VAL A 72 -8.57 -1.22 -11.17
N LEU A 73 -8.57 -1.20 -9.84
CA LEU A 73 -7.49 -0.61 -9.05
C LEU A 73 -6.14 -1.30 -9.35
N ARG A 74 -6.13 -2.64 -9.38
CA ARG A 74 -4.90 -3.40 -9.66
C ARG A 74 -4.35 -3.11 -11.05
N LYS A 75 -5.20 -3.10 -12.08
CA LYS A 75 -4.81 -2.77 -13.46
C LYS A 75 -4.24 -1.35 -13.57
N ALA A 76 -4.86 -0.39 -12.89
CA ALA A 76 -4.38 0.99 -12.87
C ALA A 76 -3.02 1.13 -12.15
N MET A 77 -2.82 0.41 -11.02
CA MET A 77 -1.52 0.35 -10.34
C MET A 77 -0.42 -0.22 -11.24
N GLU A 78 -0.67 -1.38 -11.87
CA GLU A 78 0.29 -2.04 -12.76
C GLU A 78 0.72 -1.12 -13.91
N HIS A 79 -0.24 -0.41 -14.53
CA HIS A 79 0.05 0.54 -15.59
C HIS A 79 0.92 1.71 -15.12
N LYS A 80 0.63 2.29 -13.95
CA LYS A 80 1.43 3.38 -13.37
C LYS A 80 2.83 2.91 -12.97
N LEU A 81 2.93 1.73 -12.36
CA LEU A 81 4.21 1.11 -12.00
C LEU A 81 5.06 0.87 -13.24
N LYS A 82 4.49 0.29 -14.31
CA LYS A 82 5.19 0.09 -15.58
C LYS A 82 5.77 1.40 -16.12
N LYS A 83 4.97 2.48 -16.16
CA LYS A 83 5.45 3.80 -16.58
C LYS A 83 6.60 4.32 -15.73
N ILE A 84 6.52 4.16 -14.40
CA ILE A 84 7.57 4.60 -13.47
C ILE A 84 8.85 3.80 -13.73
N PHE A 85 8.75 2.48 -13.83
CA PHE A 85 9.89 1.61 -14.10
C PHE A 85 10.53 1.90 -15.46
N ASP A 86 9.74 2.08 -16.51
CA ASP A 86 10.23 2.42 -17.85
C ASP A 86 11.04 3.74 -17.82
N LEU A 87 10.57 4.76 -17.09
CA LEU A 87 11.28 6.03 -16.95
C LEU A 87 12.59 5.87 -16.15
N CYS A 88 12.57 5.10 -15.07
CA CYS A 88 13.76 4.84 -14.27
C CYS A 88 14.81 4.05 -15.06
N TYR A 89 14.41 2.95 -15.71
CA TYR A 89 15.32 2.08 -16.46
C TYR A 89 15.90 2.74 -17.72
N LYS A 90 15.11 3.53 -18.47
CA LYS A 90 15.62 4.31 -19.61
C LYS A 90 16.68 5.32 -19.19
N ARG A 91 16.52 5.93 -18.01
CA ARG A 91 17.46 6.93 -17.49
C ARG A 91 18.78 6.31 -17.02
N THR A 92 18.74 5.08 -16.50
CA THR A 92 19.94 4.35 -16.09
C THR A 92 20.84 3.98 -17.27
N LEU A 93 20.25 3.59 -18.41
CA LEU A 93 20.99 3.27 -19.64
C LEU A 93 21.68 4.50 -20.27
N CYS A 94 21.11 5.70 -20.13
CA CYS A 94 21.67 6.93 -20.70
C CYS A 94 22.82 7.51 -19.85
N ARG A 95 22.90 7.15 -18.55
CA ARG A 95 23.92 7.68 -17.62
C ARG A 95 25.26 6.91 -17.65
N GLN A 96 25.36 5.85 -18.45
CA GLN A 96 26.52 4.95 -18.54
C GLN A 96 27.36 5.14 -19.84
N ARG A 97 27.35 6.30 -20.49
CA ARG A 97 28.34 6.59 -21.54
C ARG A 97 29.58 7.26 -20.92
N PRO A 98 30.75 6.60 -20.87
CA PRO A 98 31.99 7.32 -20.60
C PRO A 98 32.30 8.27 -21.75
N GLU A 99 32.74 9.49 -21.44
CA GLU A 99 33.23 10.49 -22.40
C GLU A 99 34.35 9.86 -23.25
N PRO A 100 34.33 10.01 -24.60
CA PRO A 100 35.43 9.54 -25.41
C PRO A 100 36.64 10.44 -25.16
N HIS A 101 37.64 9.92 -24.45
CA HIS A 101 38.93 10.58 -24.31
C HIS A 101 39.55 10.69 -25.72
N LEU A 102 39.53 11.90 -26.29
CA LEU A 102 40.32 12.19 -27.50
C LEU A 102 41.80 11.99 -27.17
N ARG A 103 42.48 11.20 -28.00
CA ARG A 103 43.94 11.10 -28.02
C ARG A 103 44.55 12.38 -28.57
#